data_AF-A0AAW1U3C5-F1
#
_entry.id   AF-A0AAW1U3C5-F1
#
_cell.length_a   1.000
_cell.length_b   1.000
_cell.length_c   1.000
_cell.angle_alpha   90.00
_cell.angle_beta   90.00
_cell.angle_gamma   90.00
#
_symmetry.space_group_name_H-M   'P 1'
#
loop_
_entity.id
_entity.type
_entity.pdbx_description
1 polymer ?
#
loop_
_entity_poly.entity_id
_entity_poly.type
_entity_poly.pdbx_seq_one_letter_code
_entity_poly.pdbx_strand_id
1 'polypeptide(L)'
;KIIYTLPPNTQELCEVVNSYGLKHTIHVPTRNSHISKSCIDNIITNGNYCFADIIATDFSDHDMVQVITFNLQEFNTKTTITRMLSDERILDLVEQLEHVNWNTIKKLKPSDENGQWNIFMNLILIAFNYSCPLKRINIKHFCKQKQILRNEKSINCKKRLRHFTNVQNEQWYPK
;
A
#
# COMPACT_ATOMS: atom_id res chain seq x y z
N LYS A 1 -6.69 35.46 7.83
CA LYS A 1 -6.17 34.06 7.81
C LYS A 1 -6.35 33.52 9.22
N ILE A 2 -7.41 32.75 9.48
CA ILE A 2 -7.59 32.10 10.79
C ILE A 2 -6.77 30.82 10.74
N ILE A 3 -5.71 30.75 11.55
CA ILE A 3 -4.92 29.54 11.74
C ILE A 3 -5.69 28.72 12.78
N TYR A 4 -6.42 27.71 12.34
CA TYR A 4 -6.96 26.71 13.25
C TYR A 4 -5.80 25.79 13.64
N THR A 5 -5.37 25.85 14.91
CA THR A 5 -4.51 24.83 15.50
C THR A 5 -5.32 23.55 15.66
N LEU A 6 -4.82 22.45 15.08
CA LEU A 6 -5.41 21.13 15.25
C LEU A 6 -5.27 20.70 16.73
N PRO A 7 -6.21 19.89 17.25
CA PRO A 7 -6.05 19.28 18.57
C PRO A 7 -4.72 18.50 18.67
N PRO A 8 -4.06 18.46 19.85
CA PRO A 8 -2.75 17.80 20.01
C PRO A 8 -2.73 16.36 19.49
N ASN A 9 -3.77 15.59 19.79
CA ASN A 9 -3.89 14.20 19.37
C ASN A 9 -4.03 14.05 17.85
N THR A 10 -4.61 15.05 17.17
CA THR A 10 -4.73 15.07 15.71
C THR A 10 -3.39 15.40 15.06
N GLN A 11 -2.62 16.30 15.65
CA GLN A 11 -1.28 16.61 15.18
C GLN A 11 -0.35 15.41 15.28
N GLU A 12 -0.33 14.72 16.42
CA GLU A 12 0.47 13.50 16.61
C GLU A 12 0.08 12.41 15.61
N LEU A 13 -1.23 12.18 15.40
CA LEU A 13 -1.72 11.24 14.39
C LEU A 13 -1.24 11.62 12.99
N CYS A 14 -1.31 12.90 12.61
CA CYS A 14 -0.82 13.38 11.32
C CYS A 14 0.69 13.18 11.16
N GLU A 15 1.48 13.44 12.20
CA GLU A 15 2.93 13.24 12.19
C GLU A 15 3.29 11.76 12.02
N VAL A 16 2.62 10.87 12.75
CA VAL A 16 2.78 9.41 12.61
C VAL A 16 2.40 8.97 11.20
N VAL A 17 1.24 9.38 10.68
CA VAL A 17 0.79 9.03 9.32
C VAL A 17 1.79 9.50 8.26
N ASN A 18 2.27 10.74 8.37
CA ASN A 18 3.25 11.32 7.45
C ASN A 18 4.60 10.58 7.51
N SER A 19 5.03 10.10 8.69
CA SER A 19 6.28 9.35 8.83
C SER A 19 6.33 8.06 8.00
N TYR A 20 5.17 7.48 7.69
CA TYR A 20 5.04 6.29 6.83
C TYR A 20 4.82 6.64 5.35
N GLY A 21 4.95 7.92 4.97
CA GLY A 21 4.68 8.39 3.60
C GLY A 21 3.19 8.27 3.22
N LEU A 22 2.31 8.18 4.21
CA LEU A 22 0.87 8.18 4.02
C LEU A 22 0.35 9.62 4.13
N LYS A 23 -0.72 9.91 3.40
CA LYS A 23 -1.43 11.20 3.49
C LYS A 23 -2.89 10.98 3.80
N HIS A 24 -3.43 11.93 4.55
CA HIS A 24 -4.85 12.07 4.81
C HIS A 24 -5.55 12.69 3.59
N THR A 25 -6.70 12.17 3.17
CA THR A 25 -7.33 12.60 1.91
C THR A 25 -8.68 13.29 2.06
N ILE A 26 -9.25 13.38 3.27
CA ILE A 26 -10.62 13.89 3.47
C ILE A 26 -10.61 14.97 4.55
N HIS A 27 -10.90 16.22 4.18
CA HIS A 27 -10.90 17.35 5.12
C HIS A 27 -12.31 17.91 5.40
N VAL A 28 -13.34 17.14 5.05
CA VAL A 28 -14.74 17.53 5.14
C VAL A 28 -15.50 16.59 6.10
N PRO A 29 -16.55 17.06 6.80
CA PRO A 29 -17.29 16.24 7.74
C PRO A 29 -17.91 15.00 7.10
N THR A 30 -17.87 13.88 7.81
CA THR A 30 -18.30 12.55 7.34
C THR A 30 -19.50 12.04 8.13
N ARG A 31 -19.77 12.67 9.26
CA ARG A 31 -20.96 12.47 10.07
C ARG A 31 -21.55 13.83 10.42
N ASN A 32 -22.81 14.02 10.07
CA ASN A 32 -23.58 15.17 10.50
C ASN A 32 -24.55 14.70 11.58
N SER A 33 -24.57 15.39 12.70
CA SER A 33 -25.62 15.28 13.70
C SER A 33 -26.42 16.58 13.71
N HIS A 34 -27.57 16.59 14.38
CA HIS A 34 -28.37 17.80 14.55
C HIS A 34 -27.62 18.97 15.24
N ILE A 35 -26.51 18.69 15.93
CA ILE A 35 -25.79 19.65 16.79
C ILE A 35 -24.34 19.89 16.31
N SER A 36 -23.73 18.92 15.63
CA SER A 36 -22.32 18.99 15.23
C SER A 36 -22.04 18.26 13.92
N LYS A 37 -20.98 18.71 13.23
CA LYS A 37 -20.42 18.03 12.07
C LYS A 37 -19.04 17.50 12.44
N SER A 38 -18.78 16.22 12.24
CA SER A 38 -17.51 15.58 12.58
C SER A 38 -16.92 14.79 11.41
N CYS A 39 -15.59 14.81 11.29
CA CYS A 39 -14.83 14.03 10.30
C CYS A 39 -14.16 12.87 11.04
N ILE A 40 -14.91 11.80 11.27
CA ILE A 40 -14.44 10.64 12.05
C ILE A 40 -13.99 9.48 11.15
N ASP A 41 -14.51 9.45 9.93
CA ASP A 41 -14.13 8.45 8.93
C ASP A 41 -12.97 9.03 8.12
N ASN A 42 -11.88 8.29 7.93
CA ASN A 42 -10.71 8.83 7.26
C ASN A 42 -10.14 7.78 6.30
N ILE A 43 -9.88 8.20 5.07
CA ILE A 43 -9.10 7.42 4.12
C ILE A 43 -7.66 7.92 4.15
N ILE A 44 -6.74 6.99 4.42
CA ILE A 44 -5.30 7.26 4.52
C ILE A 44 -4.61 6.42 3.43
N THR A 45 -3.79 7.05 2.60
CA THR A 45 -3.15 6.35 1.48
C THR A 45 -1.80 6.95 1.13
N ASN A 46 -0.91 6.15 0.55
CA ASN A 46 0.31 6.60 -0.13
C ASN A 46 0.10 6.75 -1.65
N GLY A 47 -1.13 6.58 -2.15
CA GLY A 47 -1.43 6.67 -3.56
C GLY A 47 -1.19 8.06 -4.13
N ASN A 48 -0.38 8.15 -5.17
CA ASN A 48 -0.33 9.33 -6.04
C ASN A 48 -1.57 9.33 -6.94
N TYR A 49 -2.14 10.50 -7.24
CA TYR A 49 -3.33 10.65 -8.10
C TYR A 49 -4.61 10.01 -7.54
N CYS A 50 -4.93 10.29 -6.28
CA CYS A 50 -6.22 9.97 -5.68
C CYS A 50 -7.10 11.22 -5.58
N PHE A 51 -8.37 11.09 -5.95
CA PHE A 51 -9.41 12.07 -5.64
C PHE A 51 -10.31 11.47 -4.57
N ALA A 52 -10.58 12.23 -3.51
CA ALA A 52 -11.51 11.84 -2.48
C ALA A 52 -12.70 12.79 -2.51
N ASP A 53 -13.90 12.22 -2.42
CA ASP A 53 -15.15 12.95 -2.41
C ASP A 53 -16.12 12.34 -1.39
N ILE A 54 -17.13 13.11 -1.01
CA ILE A 54 -18.19 12.69 -0.11
C ILE A 54 -19.53 12.74 -0.84
N ILE A 55 -20.18 11.58 -0.93
CA ILE A 55 -21.51 11.45 -1.50
C ILE A 55 -22.53 11.40 -0.36
N ALA A 56 -23.45 12.35 -0.31
CA ALA A 56 -24.55 12.31 0.65
C ALA A 56 -25.45 11.09 0.37
N THR A 57 -25.79 10.32 1.40
CA THR A 57 -26.68 9.16 1.26
C THR A 57 -27.61 9.02 2.46
N ASP A 58 -28.86 8.61 2.21
CA ASP A 58 -29.87 8.36 3.24
C ASP A 58 -29.83 6.91 3.78
N PHE A 59 -28.68 6.23 3.69
CA PHE A 59 -28.58 4.79 3.96
C PHE A 59 -28.08 4.43 5.38
N SER A 60 -27.63 5.41 6.19
CA SER A 60 -27.08 5.20 7.54
C SER A 60 -27.08 6.52 8.33
N ASP A 61 -26.91 6.46 9.66
CA ASP A 61 -26.64 7.61 10.54
C ASP A 61 -25.32 8.36 10.20
N HIS A 62 -24.56 7.82 9.25
CA HIS A 62 -23.55 8.53 8.49
C HIS A 62 -24.20 9.01 7.19
N ASP A 63 -24.63 10.27 7.18
CA ASP A 63 -25.31 10.93 6.04
C ASP A 63 -24.45 11.02 4.76
N MET A 64 -23.23 10.49 4.78
CA MET A 64 -22.15 10.81 3.85
C MET A 64 -21.22 9.59 3.63
N VAL A 65 -21.24 9.02 2.43
CA VAL A 65 -20.33 7.95 1.97
C VAL A 65 -19.05 8.55 1.43
N GLN A 66 -17.91 8.01 1.85
CA GLN A 66 -16.61 8.40 1.32
C GLN A 66 -16.29 7.63 0.04
N VAL A 67 -15.97 8.37 -1.02
CA VAL A 67 -15.52 7.79 -2.28
C VAL A 67 -14.10 8.22 -2.55
N ILE A 68 -13.20 7.27 -2.67
CA ILE A 68 -11.85 7.50 -3.18
C ILE A 68 -11.71 6.90 -4.57
N THR A 69 -11.29 7.72 -5.52
CA THR A 69 -10.99 7.32 -6.89
C THR A 69 -9.50 7.38 -7.11
N PHE A 70 -8.89 6.26 -7.48
CA PHE A 70 -7.51 6.19 -7.90
C PHE A 70 -7.44 6.26 -9.41
N ASN A 71 -6.68 7.21 -9.96
CA ASN A 71 -6.30 7.13 -11.36
C ASN A 71 -5.15 6.12 -11.49
N LEU A 72 -5.53 4.86 -11.60
CA LEU A 72 -4.58 3.80 -11.92
C LEU A 72 -4.20 3.99 -13.38
N GLN A 73 -3.01 4.57 -13.62
CA GLN A 73 -2.39 4.45 -14.94
C GLN A 73 -2.43 2.98 -15.32
N GLU A 74 -3.01 2.65 -16.47
CA GLU A 74 -3.00 1.28 -16.99
C GLU A 74 -1.55 0.89 -17.27
N PHE A 75 -0.89 0.31 -16.27
CA PHE A 75 0.42 -0.29 -16.44
C PHE A 75 0.24 -1.55 -17.29
N ASN A 76 0.38 -1.38 -18.60
CA ASN A 76 0.53 -2.49 -19.54
C ASN A 76 1.67 -3.40 -19.04
N THR A 77 1.30 -4.65 -18.70
CA THR A 77 2.16 -5.73 -18.18
C THR A 77 3.09 -5.33 -17.03
N LYS A 78 2.64 -5.53 -15.78
CA LYS A 78 3.49 -5.35 -14.60
C LYS A 78 4.58 -6.42 -14.56
N THR A 79 5.75 -6.13 -15.13
CA THR A 79 6.99 -6.80 -14.75
C THR A 79 7.28 -6.45 -13.29
N THR A 80 7.42 -7.47 -12.45
CA THR A 80 7.98 -7.30 -11.10
C THR A 80 9.40 -7.84 -11.07
N ILE A 81 10.24 -7.27 -10.21
CA ILE A 81 11.56 -7.81 -9.92
C ILE A 81 11.44 -8.54 -8.59
N THR A 82 11.70 -9.84 -8.58
CA THR A 82 11.70 -10.62 -7.34
C THR A 82 12.87 -11.60 -7.33
N ARG A 83 13.23 -12.08 -6.13
CA ARG A 83 14.22 -13.15 -5.97
C ARG A 83 13.56 -14.49 -6.14
N MET A 84 14.27 -15.41 -6.78
CA MET A 84 13.84 -16.80 -6.84
C MET A 84 14.26 -17.52 -5.56
N LEU A 85 13.30 -17.75 -4.66
CA LEU A 85 13.49 -18.46 -3.40
C LEU A 85 12.81 -19.85 -3.46
N SER A 86 13.20 -20.67 -4.43
CA SER A 86 12.78 -22.08 -4.43
C SER A 86 13.69 -22.91 -3.53
N ASP A 87 13.21 -24.06 -3.08
CA ASP A 87 13.97 -24.96 -2.20
C ASP A 87 15.34 -25.31 -2.80
N GLU A 88 15.41 -25.58 -4.11
CA GLU A 88 16.66 -25.80 -4.83
C GLU A 88 17.65 -24.62 -4.73
N ARG A 89 17.17 -23.38 -4.78
CA ARG A 89 18.02 -22.18 -4.67
C ARG A 89 18.47 -21.92 -3.25
N ILE A 90 17.64 -22.28 -2.27
CA ILE A 90 17.99 -22.22 -0.86
C ILE A 90 19.06 -23.28 -0.55
N LEU A 91 18.95 -24.48 -1.11
CA LEU A 91 19.97 -25.52 -0.97
C LEU A 91 21.31 -25.08 -1.59
N ASP A 92 21.28 -24.50 -2.80
CA ASP A 92 22.48 -23.93 -3.43
C ASP A 92 23.09 -22.82 -2.56
N LEU A 93 22.27 -21.97 -1.93
CA LEU A 93 22.77 -20.96 -0.98
C LEU A 93 23.47 -21.58 0.23
N VAL A 94 22.90 -22.66 0.80
CA VAL A 94 23.51 -23.38 1.92
C VAL A 94 24.88 -23.93 1.51
N GLU A 95 24.95 -24.60 0.36
CA GLU A 95 26.20 -25.12 -0.20
C GLU A 95 27.23 -23.99 -0.40
N GLN A 96 26.83 -22.85 -0.97
CA GLN A 96 27.73 -21.70 -1.13
C GLN A 96 28.28 -21.22 0.22
N LEU A 97 27.42 -21.10 1.24
CA LEU A 97 27.81 -20.63 2.58
C LEU A 97 28.72 -21.62 3.32
N GLU A 98 28.60 -22.92 3.07
CA GLU A 98 29.53 -23.94 3.61
C GLU A 98 30.95 -23.77 3.07
N HIS A 99 31.09 -23.34 1.82
CA HIS A 99 32.39 -23.13 1.16
C HIS A 99 33.00 -21.73 1.43
N VAL A 100 32.28 -20.84 2.11
CA VAL A 100 32.80 -19.51 2.44
C VAL A 100 33.96 -19.61 3.44
N ASN A 101 35.08 -18.94 3.12
CA ASN A 101 36.22 -18.85 4.02
C ASN A 101 35.99 -17.81 5.13
N TRP A 102 35.39 -18.25 6.24
CA TRP A 102 35.09 -17.42 7.41
C TRP A 102 36.33 -16.92 8.18
N ASN A 103 37.52 -17.49 7.91
CA ASN A 103 38.76 -17.02 8.55
C ASN A 103 39.14 -15.61 8.08
N THR A 104 38.57 -15.11 6.99
CA THR A 104 38.76 -13.72 6.53
C THR A 104 38.27 -12.70 7.56
N ILE A 105 37.17 -12.98 8.27
CA ILE A 105 36.64 -12.12 9.33
C ILE A 105 37.55 -12.17 10.57
N LYS A 106 38.00 -13.39 10.94
CA LYS A 106 38.86 -13.63 12.12
C LYS A 106 40.25 -13.01 12.02
N LYS A 107 40.70 -12.65 10.81
CA LYS A 107 41.98 -11.97 10.58
C LYS A 107 41.94 -10.48 10.93
N LEU A 108 40.75 -9.88 11.06
CA LEU A 108 40.62 -8.49 11.49
C LEU A 108 40.89 -8.35 12.99
N LYS A 109 41.29 -7.15 13.40
CA LYS A 109 41.46 -6.85 14.83
C LYS A 109 40.10 -6.96 15.53
N PRO A 110 40.04 -7.54 16.74
CA PRO A 110 38.81 -7.63 17.51
C PRO A 110 38.11 -6.28 17.73
N SER A 111 38.87 -5.18 17.77
CA SER A 111 38.35 -3.81 17.95
C SER A 111 37.72 -3.20 16.69
N ASP A 112 37.80 -3.87 15.53
CA ASP A 112 37.21 -3.39 14.28
C ASP A 112 35.88 -4.10 13.98
N GLU A 113 34.89 -3.85 14.83
CA GLU A 113 33.55 -4.46 14.73
C GLU A 113 32.86 -4.13 13.39
N ASN A 114 32.98 -2.88 12.94
CA ASN A 114 32.39 -2.42 11.69
C ASN A 114 33.05 -3.10 10.48
N GLY A 115 34.38 -3.24 10.47
CA GLY A 115 35.08 -3.98 9.41
C GLY A 115 34.67 -5.44 9.36
N GLN A 116 34.55 -6.10 10.52
CA GLN A 116 34.10 -7.49 10.61
C GLN A 116 32.66 -7.66 10.09
N TRP A 117 31.76 -6.75 10.50
CA TRP A 117 30.37 -6.74 10.02
C TRP A 117 30.28 -6.55 8.51
N ASN A 118 31.02 -5.61 7.95
CA ASN A 118 31.01 -5.34 6.51
C ASN A 118 31.50 -6.55 5.70
N ILE A 119 32.56 -7.22 6.14
CA ILE A 119 33.04 -8.43 5.48
C ILE A 119 32.03 -9.57 5.61
N PHE A 120 31.49 -9.80 6.79
CA PHE A 120 30.44 -10.78 7.03
C PHE A 120 29.24 -10.59 6.09
N MET A 121 28.70 -9.37 6.06
CA MET A 121 27.56 -9.04 5.20
C MET A 121 27.90 -9.18 3.73
N ASN A 122 29.09 -8.76 3.29
CA ASN A 122 29.51 -8.92 1.91
C ASN A 122 29.59 -10.38 1.48
N LEU A 123 30.13 -11.27 2.33
CA LEU A 123 30.20 -12.71 2.02
C LEU A 123 28.80 -13.31 1.86
N ILE A 124 27.88 -12.98 2.78
CA ILE A 124 26.49 -13.43 2.70
C ILE A 124 25.81 -12.89 1.45
N LEU A 125 25.96 -11.59 1.16
CA LEU A 125 25.32 -10.96 0.02
C LEU A 125 25.82 -11.52 -1.31
N ILE A 126 27.11 -11.84 -1.42
CA ILE A 126 27.68 -12.49 -2.61
C ILE A 126 27.02 -13.86 -2.83
N ALA A 127 27.01 -14.72 -1.80
CA ALA A 127 26.37 -16.03 -1.88
C ALA A 127 24.87 -15.90 -2.19
N PHE A 128 24.17 -15.00 -1.52
CA PHE A 128 22.73 -14.77 -1.70
C PHE A 128 22.39 -14.23 -3.09
N ASN A 129 23.18 -13.31 -3.63
CA ASN A 129 22.95 -12.77 -4.96
C ASN A 129 23.26 -13.78 -6.06
N TYR A 130 24.22 -14.66 -5.82
CA TYR A 130 24.56 -15.75 -6.73
C TYR A 130 23.44 -16.81 -6.76
N SER A 131 23.06 -17.35 -5.61
CA SER A 131 22.08 -18.45 -5.51
C SER A 131 20.63 -17.97 -5.70
N CYS A 132 20.30 -16.76 -5.21
CA CYS A 132 18.95 -16.20 -5.26
C CYS A 132 18.92 -14.88 -6.08
N PRO A 133 19.24 -14.93 -7.39
CA PRO A 133 19.36 -13.72 -8.21
C PRO A 133 17.99 -13.05 -8.38
N LEU A 134 18.03 -11.72 -8.55
CA LEU A 134 16.86 -10.96 -8.95
C LEU A 134 16.49 -11.32 -10.39
N LYS A 135 15.23 -11.71 -10.62
CA LYS A 135 14.70 -11.93 -11.95
C LYS A 135 13.51 -11.03 -12.21
N ARG A 136 13.43 -10.55 -13.45
CA ARG A 136 12.23 -9.91 -13.96
C ARG A 136 11.21 -11.00 -14.27
N ILE A 137 10.08 -10.95 -13.59
CA ILE A 137 8.98 -11.87 -13.81
C ILE A 137 7.82 -11.05 -14.37
N ASN A 138 7.30 -11.49 -15.52
CA ASN A 138 6.04 -11.00 -16.03
C ASN A 138 4.94 -11.52 -15.13
N ILE A 139 4.29 -10.64 -14.37
CA ILE A 139 3.09 -11.02 -13.64
C ILE A 139 2.02 -11.27 -14.69
N LYS A 140 1.83 -12.56 -15.04
CA LYS A 140 0.62 -12.96 -15.75
C LYS A 140 -0.53 -12.57 -14.84
N HIS A 141 -1.45 -11.76 -15.35
CA HIS A 141 -2.70 -11.51 -14.65
C HIS A 141 -3.37 -12.86 -14.43
N PHE A 142 -3.27 -13.40 -13.22
CA PHE A 142 -4.24 -14.38 -12.76
C PHE A 142 -5.53 -13.59 -12.62
N CYS A 143 -6.31 -13.51 -13.70
CA CYS A 143 -7.71 -13.23 -13.56
C CYS A 143 -8.26 -14.37 -12.69
N LYS A 144 -8.29 -14.18 -11.36
CA LYS A 144 -9.19 -14.89 -10.47
C LYS A 144 -10.61 -14.49 -10.89
N GLN A 145 -11.05 -15.01 -12.03
CA GLN A 145 -12.43 -14.88 -12.45
C GLN A 145 -13.28 -15.58 -11.40
N LYS A 146 -14.15 -14.76 -10.78
CA LYS A 146 -15.57 -15.12 -10.54
C LYS A 146 -15.96 -15.97 -9.32
N GLN A 147 -15.16 -16.15 -8.27
CA GLN A 147 -15.68 -16.86 -7.09
C GLN A 147 -16.22 -15.98 -5.95
N ILE A 148 -15.74 -14.76 -5.73
CA ILE A 148 -16.11 -13.98 -4.52
C ILE A 148 -17.35 -13.06 -4.72
N LEU A 149 -17.90 -12.94 -5.94
CA LEU A 149 -18.99 -11.99 -6.24
C LEU A 149 -20.30 -12.64 -6.72
N ARG A 150 -20.67 -13.80 -6.17
CA ARG A 150 -21.95 -14.47 -6.52
C ARG A 150 -23.05 -14.34 -5.46
N ASN A 151 -22.85 -13.61 -4.37
CA ASN A 151 -23.95 -13.31 -3.45
C ASN A 151 -24.83 -12.20 -4.03
N GLU A 152 -26.13 -12.45 -4.16
CA GLU A 152 -27.13 -11.50 -4.68
C GLU A 152 -27.08 -10.14 -4.00
N LYS A 153 -26.82 -10.10 -2.68
CA LYS A 153 -26.69 -8.85 -1.93
C LYS A 153 -25.56 -7.99 -2.48
N SER A 154 -24.39 -8.57 -2.74
CA SER A 154 -23.23 -7.86 -3.29
C SER A 154 -23.45 -7.41 -4.73
N ILE A 155 -24.22 -8.19 -5.51
CA ILE A 155 -24.61 -7.83 -6.89
C ILE A 155 -25.56 -6.63 -6.87
N ASN A 156 -26.57 -6.64 -6.00
CA ASN A 156 -27.54 -5.56 -5.89
C ASN A 156 -26.92 -4.28 -5.35
N CYS A 157 -26.02 -4.35 -4.36
CA CYS A 157 -25.27 -3.17 -3.90
C CYS A 157 -24.45 -2.55 -5.03
N LYS A 158 -23.76 -3.35 -5.85
CA LYS A 158 -23.02 -2.84 -7.02
C LYS A 158 -23.92 -2.22 -8.08
N LYS A 159 -25.09 -2.81 -8.36
CA LYS A 159 -26.07 -2.24 -9.31
C LYS A 159 -26.58 -0.89 -8.82
N ARG A 160 -26.93 -0.77 -7.53
CA ARG A 160 -27.38 0.48 -6.92
C ARG A 160 -26.28 1.54 -6.97
N LEU A 161 -25.05 1.19 -6.59
CA LEU A 161 -23.91 2.12 -6.63
C LEU A 161 -23.65 2.65 -8.04
N ARG A 162 -23.69 1.79 -9.06
CA ARG A 162 -23.52 2.20 -10.47
C ARG A 162 -24.63 3.14 -10.94
N HIS A 163 -25.87 2.90 -10.51
CA HIS A 163 -26.98 3.77 -10.82
C HIS A 163 -26.76 5.18 -10.24
N PHE A 164 -26.34 5.28 -8.97
CA PHE A 164 -26.01 6.56 -8.33
C PHE A 164 -24.88 7.32 -9.04
N THR A 165 -23.79 6.63 -9.42
CA THR A 165 -22.68 7.27 -10.13
C THR A 165 -23.05 7.77 -11.53
N ASN A 166 -23.96 7.07 -12.23
CA ASN A 166 -24.40 7.48 -13.55
C ASN A 166 -25.35 8.68 -13.49
N VAL A 167 -26.26 8.71 -12.51
CA VAL A 167 -27.20 9.83 -12.30
C VAL A 167 -26.46 11.12 -11.95
N GLN A 168 -25.37 11.05 -11.18
CA GLN A 168 -24.57 12.25 -10.89
C GLN A 168 -23.71 12.73 -12.07
N ASN A 169 -23.18 11.82 -12.90
CA ASN A 169 -22.45 12.23 -14.11
C ASN A 169 -23.33 12.99 -15.11
N GLU A 170 -24.63 12.65 -15.20
CA GLU A 170 -25.59 13.36 -16.06
C GLU A 170 -25.99 14.75 -15.51
N GLN A 171 -25.91 14.97 -14.19
CA GLN A 171 -26.21 16.26 -13.57
C GLN A 171 -25.03 17.26 -13.62
N TRP A 172 -23.78 16.79 -13.66
CA TRP A 172 -22.60 17.65 -13.66
C TRP A 172 -22.08 18.01 -15.06
N TYR A 173 -22.46 17.26 -16.09
CA TYR A 173 -22.19 17.58 -17.50
C TYR A 173 -23.49 17.50 -18.30
N PRO A 174 -24.40 18.49 -18.19
CA PRO A 174 -25.49 18.60 -19.15
C PRO A 174 -24.89 18.84 -20.54
N LYS A 175 -25.37 18.09 -21.53
CA LYS A 175 -25.04 18.29 -22.94
C LYS A 175 -25.48 19.67 -23.42
#